data_AF-M0B4P8-F1
#
_entry.id   AF-M0B4P8-F1
#
_cell.length_a   1.000
_cell.length_b   1.000
_cell.length_c   1.000
_cell.angle_alpha   90.00
_cell.angle_beta   90.00
_cell.angle_gamma   90.00
#
_symmetry.space_group_name_H-M   'P 1'
#
loop_
_entity.id
_entity.type
_entity.pdbx_description
1 polymer ?
#
loop_
_entity_poly.entity_id
_entity_poly.type
_entity_poly.pdbx_seq_one_letter_code
_entity_poly.pdbx_strand_id
1 'polypeptide(L)' 'MSEEGSNQMDSNKMGAGIAVGLPLGVALGVTMDNIGMGIAIGICIGVALGAGWSQS' A
#
# COMPACT_ATOMS: atom_id res chain seq x y z
N MET A 1 -8.16 0.14 20.38
CA MET A 1 -8.24 -1.06 19.51
C MET A 1 -7.64 -0.66 18.18
N SER A 2 -6.38 -1.05 17.94
CA SER A 2 -5.63 -1.15 16.66
C SER A 2 -5.75 -0.01 15.63
N GLU A 3 -4.69 0.61 15.12
CA GLU A 3 -3.25 0.36 15.20
C GLU A 3 -2.55 1.67 14.75
N GLU A 4 -1.43 1.98 15.40
CA GLU A 4 -0.46 2.96 14.94
C GLU A 4 0.06 2.60 13.54
N GLY A 5 0.12 3.61 12.68
CA GLY A 5 0.78 3.57 11.39
C GLY A 5 1.42 4.92 11.10
N SER A 6 2.26 5.39 12.03
CA SER A 6 3.40 6.26 11.70
C SER A 6 4.11 5.62 10.50
N ASN A 7 4.48 6.37 9.47
CA ASN A 7 5.77 7.02 9.49
C ASN A 7 5.99 7.79 8.18
N GLN A 8 5.95 9.12 8.28
CA GLN A 8 6.61 10.01 7.33
C GLN A 8 8.11 9.79 7.49
N MET A 9 8.73 9.02 6.60
CA MET A 9 10.18 9.11 6.37
C MET A 9 10.39 9.38 4.90
N ASP A 10 11.03 10.52 4.66
CA ASP A 10 11.34 11.11 3.38
C ASP A 10 12.07 10.13 2.44
N SER A 11 11.27 9.48 1.60
CA SER A 11 11.61 8.82 0.33
C SER A 11 10.37 8.95 -0.55
N ASN A 12 9.96 10.21 -0.71
CA ASN A 12 8.64 10.80 -1.05
C ASN A 12 7.76 9.99 -2.01
N LYS A 13 8.36 9.26 -2.95
CA LYS A 13 7.65 8.51 -3.99
C LYS A 13 7.30 7.08 -3.56
N MET A 14 8.20 6.37 -2.88
CA MET A 14 7.98 5.00 -2.42
C MET A 14 6.95 4.93 -1.30
N GLY A 15 7.05 5.83 -0.32
CA GLY A 15 6.07 5.95 0.77
C GLY A 15 4.68 6.32 0.27
N ALA A 16 4.58 7.21 -0.71
CA ALA A 16 3.31 7.59 -1.34
C ALA A 16 2.64 6.41 -2.05
N GLY A 17 3.41 5.58 -2.75
CA GLY A 17 2.88 4.37 -3.39
C GLY A 17 2.27 3.40 -2.37
N ILE A 18 2.98 3.08 -1.28
CA ILE A 18 2.48 2.17 -0.24
C ILE A 18 1.26 2.76 0.50
N ALA A 19 1.27 4.07 0.78
CA ALA A 19 0.16 4.76 1.45
C ALA A 19 -1.15 4.69 0.66
N VAL A 20 -1.07 4.66 -0.67
CA VAL A 20 -2.26 4.49 -1.55
C VAL A 20 -2.59 3.02 -1.76
N GLY A 21 -1.59 2.17 -1.98
CA GLY A 21 -1.78 0.76 -2.30
C GLY A 21 -2.38 -0.07 -1.16
N LEU A 22 -1.97 0.18 0.09
CA LEU A 22 -2.37 -0.61 1.25
C LEU A 22 -3.88 -0.51 1.57
N PRO A 23 -4.50 0.68 1.71
CA PRO A 23 -5.95 0.79 1.93
C PRO A 23 -6.79 0.28 0.75
N LEU A 24 -6.31 0.44 -0.49
CA LEU A 24 -6.97 -0.14 -1.68
C LEU A 24 -6.94 -1.67 -1.65
N GLY A 25 -5.80 -2.26 -1.33
CA GLY A 25 -5.65 -3.70 -1.19
C GLY A 25 -6.52 -4.27 -0.07
N VAL A 26 -6.57 -3.60 1.08
CA VAL A 26 -7.44 -4.00 2.19
C VAL A 26 -8.91 -3.94 1.79
N ALA A 27 -9.36 -2.87 1.13
CA ALA A 27 -10.73 -2.75 0.66
C ALA A 27 -11.10 -3.87 -0.33
N LEU A 28 -10.21 -4.20 -1.27
CA LEU A 28 -10.41 -5.32 -2.20
C LEU A 28 -10.40 -6.68 -1.47
N GLY A 29 -9.50 -6.87 -0.52
CA GLY A 29 -9.44 -8.08 0.30
C GLY A 29 -10.71 -8.30 1.12
N VAL A 30 -11.29 -7.23 1.66
CA VAL A 30 -12.58 -7.27 2.37
C VAL A 30 -13.68 -7.68 1.40
N THR A 31 -13.73 -7.12 0.19
CA THR A 31 -14.77 -7.50 -0.80
C THR A 31 -14.64 -8.94 -1.31
N MET A 32 -13.42 -9.49 -1.30
CA MET A 32 -13.13 -10.86 -1.74
C MET A 32 -13.21 -11.88 -0.60
N ASP A 33 -13.55 -11.46 0.62
CA ASP A 33 -13.48 -12.28 1.85
C ASP A 33 -12.08 -12.90 2.06
N ASN A 34 -11.05 -12.29 1.46
CA ASN A 34 -9.67 -12.78 1.46
C ASN A 34 -8.69 -11.62 1.64
N ILE A 35 -8.52 -11.21 2.89
CA ILE A 35 -7.62 -10.13 3.29
C ILE A 35 -6.16 -10.40 2.87
N GLY A 36 -5.73 -11.67 2.90
CA GLY A 36 -4.37 -12.05 2.48
C GLY A 36 -4.09 -11.69 1.02
N MET A 37 -5.00 -12.04 0.10
CA MET A 37 -4.89 -11.64 -1.31
C MET A 37 -5.00 -10.13 -1.48
N GLY A 38 -5.92 -9.47 -0.77
CA GLY A 38 -6.08 -8.02 -0.85
C GLY A 38 -4.82 -7.25 -0.47
N ILE A 39 -4.20 -7.59 0.67
CA ILE A 39 -2.95 -6.97 1.12
C ILE A 39 -1.82 -7.26 0.13
N ALA A 40 -1.70 -8.49 -0.38
CA ALA A 40 -0.67 -8.83 -1.37
C ALA A 40 -0.80 -7.98 -2.65
N ILE A 41 -2.03 -7.83 -3.16
CA ILE A 41 -2.31 -6.99 -4.33
C ILE A 41 -2.03 -5.52 -4.03
N GLY A 42 -2.49 -5.01 -2.88
CA GLY A 42 -2.29 -3.62 -2.48
C GLY A 42 -0.82 -3.23 -2.31
N ILE A 43 -0.02 -4.09 -1.68
CA ILE A 43 1.42 -3.88 -1.54
C ILE A 43 2.12 -3.97 -2.90
N CYS A 44 1.78 -4.95 -3.74
CA CYS A 44 2.33 -5.04 -5.11
C CYS A 44 2.07 -3.75 -5.91
N ILE A 45 0.83 -3.24 -5.89
CA ILE A 45 0.47 -2.00 -6.58
C ILE A 45 1.21 -0.81 -5.95
N GLY A 46 1.22 -0.70 -4.62
CA GLY A 46 1.86 0.41 -3.93
C GLY A 46 3.36 0.47 -4.16
N VAL A 47 4.04 -0.68 -4.17
CA VAL A 47 5.46 -0.78 -4.49
C VAL A 47 5.70 -0.49 -5.98
N ALA A 48 4.85 -0.98 -6.89
CA ALA A 48 4.99 -0.69 -8.32
C ALA A 48 4.86 0.81 -8.63
N LEU A 49 3.89 1.49 -8.02
CA LEU A 49 3.72 2.95 -8.14
C LEU A 49 4.88 3.70 -7.49
N GLY A 50 5.27 3.27 -6.29
CA GLY A 50 6.38 3.87 -5.56
C GLY A 50 7.72 3.75 -6.29
N ALA A 51 7.99 2.58 -6.86
CA ALA A 51 9.17 2.32 -7.69
C ALA A 51 9.11 3.07 -9.04
N GLY A 52 7.93 3.11 -9.68
CA GLY A 52 7.73 3.85 -10.92
C GLY A 52 7.98 5.35 -10.79
N TRP A 53 7.48 5.96 -9.72
CA TRP A 53 7.75 7.37 -9.42
C TRP A 53 9.14 7.62 -8.85
N SER A 54 9.76 6.63 -8.20
CA SER A 54 11.16 6.72 -7.76
C SER A 54 12.13 6.86 -8.92
N GLN A 55 11.77 6.36 -10.12
CA GLN A 55 12.64 6.37 -11.29
C GLN A 55 12.56 7.65 -12.14
N SER A 56 11.60 8.55 -11.85
CA SER A 56 11.47 9.88 -12.48
C SER A 56 12.01 10.99 -11.59
#